data_AF-A0A2T2UR95-F1
#
_entry.id   AF-A0A2T2UR95-F1
#
_cell.length_a   1.000
_cell.length_b   1.000
_cell.length_c   1.000
_cell.angle_alpha   90.00
_cell.angle_beta   90.00
_cell.angle_gamma   90.00
#
_symmetry.space_group_name_H-M   'P 1'
#
loop_
_entity.id
_entity.type
_entity.pdbx_description
1 polymer ?
#
loop_
_entity_poly.entity_id
_entity_poly.type
_entity_poly.pdbx_seq_one_letter_code
_entity_poly.pdbx_strand_id
1 'polypeptide(L)'
;MTIPNLTRENIQAHTADGSFERGQEYLSDGAVRSIKRPDEHTLKAQVQGSDVHPYLVQIRFDENDIRKVQCTCPYHEGSWCKHIVAVLLKTLTQEEIPVSESTRVRSLTQDLERDEIVTLLERLVEHDPQLLEQVKTERSRLAG
;
A
#
# COMPACT_ATOMS: atom_id res chain seq x y z
N MET A 1 -9.89 6.17 -6.25
CA MET A 1 -8.87 6.91 -5.42
C MET A 1 -7.94 7.71 -6.32
N THR A 2 -7.62 8.95 -5.96
CA THR A 2 -6.76 9.83 -6.77
C THR A 2 -5.66 10.42 -5.88
N ILE A 3 -4.40 10.23 -6.26
CA ILE A 3 -3.31 11.01 -5.66
C ILE A 3 -3.35 12.40 -6.30
N PRO A 4 -3.53 13.49 -5.53
CA PRO A 4 -3.60 14.83 -6.08
C PRO A 4 -2.34 15.20 -6.87
N ASN A 5 -2.51 15.94 -7.96
CA ASN A 5 -1.44 16.39 -8.86
C ASN A 5 -0.55 15.29 -9.46
N LEU A 6 -0.96 14.02 -9.36
CA LEU A 6 -0.26 12.93 -10.00
C LEU A 6 -0.57 12.95 -11.51
N THR A 7 0.42 13.35 -12.31
CA THR A 7 0.40 13.24 -13.78
C THR A 7 1.69 12.61 -14.27
N ARG A 8 1.72 12.17 -15.53
CA ARG A 8 2.94 11.63 -16.15
C ARG A 8 4.06 12.67 -16.16
N GLU A 9 3.73 13.92 -16.43
CA GLU A 9 4.66 15.05 -16.47
C GLU A 9 5.24 15.33 -15.08
N ASN A 10 4.42 15.31 -14.03
CA ASN A 10 4.89 15.46 -12.64
C ASN A 10 5.85 14.32 -12.27
N ILE A 11 5.48 13.07 -12.60
CA ILE A 11 6.35 11.91 -12.35
C ILE A 11 7.69 12.09 -13.07
N GLN A 12 7.67 12.46 -14.36
CA GLN A 12 8.89 12.64 -15.14
C GLN A 12 9.78 13.76 -14.58
N ALA A 13 9.20 14.88 -14.12
CA ALA A 13 9.93 16.00 -13.53
C ALA A 13 10.72 15.63 -12.25
N HIS A 14 10.32 14.58 -11.54
CA HIS A 14 11.00 14.08 -10.33
C HIS A 14 12.01 12.94 -10.58
N THR A 15 12.22 12.58 -11.85
CA THR A 15 13.10 11.48 -12.24
C THR A 15 14.42 11.97 -12.82
N ALA A 16 15.46 11.15 -12.70
CA ALA A 16 16.77 11.36 -13.33
C ALA A 16 17.19 10.12 -14.14
N ASP A 17 18.15 10.30 -15.04
CA ASP A 17 18.92 9.24 -15.70
C ASP A 17 18.09 8.11 -16.33
N GLY A 18 17.04 8.47 -17.07
CA GLY A 18 16.18 7.52 -17.76
C GLY A 18 15.29 6.66 -16.85
N SER A 19 15.17 7.03 -15.56
CA SER A 19 14.33 6.31 -14.61
C SER A 19 12.85 6.30 -15.03
N PHE A 20 12.41 7.29 -15.79
CA PHE A 20 11.05 7.35 -16.31
C PHE A 20 10.78 6.29 -17.37
N GLU A 21 11.61 6.19 -18.42
CA GLU A 21 11.47 5.15 -19.46
C GLU A 21 11.54 3.75 -18.85
N ARG A 22 12.52 3.51 -17.98
CA ARG A 22 12.67 2.21 -17.30
C ARG A 22 11.49 1.90 -16.36
N GLY A 23 10.89 2.92 -15.76
CA GLY A 23 9.68 2.74 -14.97
C GLY A 23 8.49 2.29 -15.80
N GLN A 24 8.36 2.79 -17.04
CA GLN A 24 7.36 2.33 -18.00
C GLN A 24 7.60 0.88 -18.42
N GLU A 25 8.86 0.50 -18.68
CA GLU A 25 9.24 -0.89 -18.97
C GLU A 25 8.86 -1.82 -17.82
N TYR A 26 9.22 -1.48 -16.58
CA TYR A 26 8.87 -2.28 -15.40
C TYR A 26 7.36 -2.43 -15.20
N LEU A 27 6.59 -1.39 -15.51
CA LEU A 27 5.13 -1.48 -15.48
C LEU A 27 4.63 -2.46 -16.55
N SER A 28 5.12 -2.32 -17.78
CA SER A 28 4.77 -3.20 -18.92
C SER A 28 5.12 -4.67 -18.65
N ASP A 29 6.25 -4.93 -18.01
CA ASP A 29 6.73 -6.27 -17.66
C ASP A 29 5.97 -6.89 -16.47
N GLY A 30 5.00 -6.17 -15.88
CA GLY A 30 4.25 -6.63 -14.72
C GLY A 30 5.12 -6.74 -13.46
N ALA A 31 6.20 -5.96 -13.36
CA ALA A 31 7.13 -6.00 -12.24
C ALA A 31 6.50 -5.55 -10.92
N VAL A 32 5.47 -4.69 -10.96
CA VAL A 32 4.71 -4.28 -9.77
C VAL A 32 3.77 -5.41 -9.33
N ARG A 33 4.27 -6.28 -8.44
CA ARG A 33 3.60 -7.52 -8.00
C ARG A 33 2.40 -7.27 -7.11
N SER A 34 2.47 -6.26 -6.26
CA SER A 34 1.32 -5.87 -5.43
C SER A 34 1.36 -4.37 -5.13
N ILE A 35 0.18 -3.78 -4.97
CA ILE A 35 -0.01 -2.46 -4.37
C ILE A 35 -1.08 -2.61 -3.29
N LYS A 36 -0.81 -2.07 -2.11
CA LYS A 36 -1.71 -2.05 -0.96
C LYS A 36 -1.80 -0.62 -0.45
N ARG A 37 -2.97 -0.27 0.04
CA ARG A 37 -3.22 1.01 0.70
C ARG A 37 -3.46 0.77 2.20
N PRO A 38 -2.42 0.84 3.05
CA PRO A 38 -2.56 0.62 4.49
C PRO A 38 -3.33 1.74 5.22
N ASP A 39 -3.50 2.91 4.63
CA ASP A 39 -4.28 4.03 5.16
C ASP A 39 -4.66 4.98 4.00
N GLU A 40 -5.47 6.01 4.26
CA GLU A 40 -5.98 6.91 3.21
C GLU A 40 -4.89 7.62 2.40
N HIS A 41 -3.71 7.79 3.00
CA HIS A 41 -2.63 8.68 2.55
C HIS A 41 -1.33 7.95 2.25
N THR A 42 -1.34 6.61 2.26
CA THR A 42 -0.15 5.79 2.05
C THR A 42 -0.40 4.67 1.06
N LEU A 43 0.48 4.55 0.07
CA LEU A 43 0.62 3.35 -0.76
C LEU A 43 1.88 2.59 -0.37
N LYS A 44 1.76 1.26 -0.35
CA LYS A 44 2.89 0.33 -0.26
C LYS A 44 2.83 -0.64 -1.41
N ALA A 45 3.95 -0.85 -2.08
CA ALA A 45 4.01 -1.76 -3.22
C ALA A 45 5.26 -2.65 -3.16
N GLN A 46 5.14 -3.83 -3.74
CA GLN A 46 6.26 -4.74 -4.00
C GLN A 46 6.56 -4.72 -5.49
N VAL A 47 7.80 -4.38 -5.83
CA VAL A 47 8.26 -4.28 -7.22
C VAL A 47 9.40 -5.27 -7.41
N GLN A 48 9.19 -6.26 -8.26
CA GLN A 48 10.25 -7.18 -8.66
C GLN A 48 11.31 -6.39 -9.42
N GLY A 49 12.56 -6.53 -9.01
CA GLY A 49 13.69 -5.96 -9.71
C GLY A 49 14.76 -7.01 -9.96
N SER A 50 16.01 -6.55 -9.97
CA SER A 50 17.19 -7.41 -10.15
C SER A 50 17.53 -8.26 -8.93
N ASP A 51 17.02 -7.91 -7.74
CA ASP A 51 17.20 -8.70 -6.52
C ASP A 51 16.24 -9.89 -6.50
N VAL A 52 16.61 -10.94 -5.77
CA VAL A 52 15.77 -12.11 -5.50
C VAL A 52 14.49 -11.67 -4.76
N HIS A 53 14.62 -10.74 -3.82
CA HIS A 53 13.47 -10.20 -3.08
C HIS A 53 12.92 -8.93 -3.76
N PRO A 54 11.59 -8.76 -3.85
CA PRO A 54 10.99 -7.53 -4.36
C PRO A 54 11.40 -6.30 -3.55
N TYR A 55 11.66 -5.19 -4.23
CA TYR A 55 11.86 -3.89 -3.58
C TYR A 55 10.54 -3.37 -3.02
N LEU A 56 10.61 -2.75 -1.85
CA LEU A 56 9.47 -2.13 -1.20
C LEU A 56 9.43 -0.65 -1.56
N VAL A 57 8.31 -0.23 -2.16
CA VAL A 57 8.01 1.17 -2.44
C VAL A 57 6.97 1.65 -1.44
N GLN A 58 7.18 2.82 -0.85
CA GLN A 58 6.21 3.51 -0.03
C GLN A 58 6.03 4.94 -0.55
N ILE A 59 4.78 5.33 -0.79
CA ILE A 59 4.41 6.67 -1.23
C ILE A 59 3.43 7.22 -0.19
N ARG A 60 3.75 8.37 0.40
CA ARG A 60 2.85 9.14 1.26
C ARG A 60 2.43 10.41 0.54
N PHE A 61 1.15 10.72 0.58
CA PHE A 61 0.54 11.88 -0.06
C PHE A 61 -0.54 12.44 0.87
N ASP A 62 -0.99 13.66 0.61
CA ASP A 62 -2.15 14.24 1.26
C ASP A 62 -3.10 14.84 0.22
N GLU A 63 -4.04 15.68 0.66
CA GLU A 63 -5.02 16.34 -0.19
C GLU A 63 -4.41 17.26 -1.27
N ASN A 64 -3.14 17.62 -1.16
CA ASN A 64 -2.48 18.54 -2.08
C ASN A 64 -1.47 17.84 -3.00
N ASP A 65 -0.61 16.96 -2.49
CA ASP A 65 0.43 16.32 -3.31
C ASP A 65 1.09 15.12 -2.59
N ILE A 66 2.01 14.45 -3.29
CA ILE A 66 2.97 13.51 -2.74
C ILE A 66 3.90 14.23 -1.77
N ARG A 67 3.93 13.75 -0.52
CA ARG A 67 4.77 14.29 0.55
C ARG A 67 6.08 13.55 0.72
N LYS A 68 6.08 12.24 0.46
CA LYS A 68 7.27 11.42 0.61
C LYS A 68 7.20 10.20 -0.28
N VAL A 69 8.30 9.90 -0.95
CA VAL A 69 8.52 8.61 -1.60
C VAL A 69 9.72 7.93 -0.97
N GLN A 70 9.66 6.61 -0.87
CA GLN A 70 10.76 5.77 -0.41
C GLN A 70 10.78 4.50 -1.25
N CYS A 71 11.98 4.05 -1.60
CA CYS A 71 12.20 2.73 -2.17
C CYS A 71 13.38 2.08 -1.45
N THR A 72 13.30 0.77 -1.20
CA THR A 72 14.41 0.00 -0.61
C THR A 72 15.51 -0.34 -1.62
N CYS A 73 15.41 0.11 -2.87
CA CYS A 73 16.45 -0.16 -3.86
C CYS A 73 17.70 0.71 -3.59
N PRO A 74 18.90 0.19 -3.89
CA PRO A 74 20.16 0.88 -3.60
C PRO A 74 20.35 2.18 -4.41
N TYR A 75 19.57 2.36 -5.48
CA TYR A 75 19.66 3.53 -6.37
C TYR A 75 18.74 4.68 -5.96
N HIS A 76 18.04 4.58 -4.83
CA HIS A 76 17.16 5.66 -4.39
C HIS A 76 17.97 6.71 -3.60
N GLU A 77 18.55 7.67 -4.32
CA GLU A 77 19.30 8.79 -3.78
C GLU A 77 18.76 10.11 -4.36
N GLY A 78 17.77 10.71 -3.71
CA GLY A 78 17.28 12.06 -4.08
C GLY A 78 16.37 12.16 -5.31
N SER A 79 16.26 11.11 -6.14
CA SER A 79 15.34 11.06 -7.29
C SER A 79 14.38 9.86 -7.24
N TRP A 80 13.30 9.93 -8.02
CA TRP A 80 12.34 8.85 -8.13
C TRP A 80 12.89 7.75 -9.03
N CYS A 81 13.33 6.65 -8.42
CA CYS A 81 13.83 5.51 -9.16
C CYS A 81 12.72 4.85 -10.01
N LYS A 82 13.12 4.05 -11.01
CA LYS A 82 12.20 3.28 -11.87
C LYS A 82 11.12 2.46 -11.13
N HIS A 83 11.41 1.94 -9.93
CA HIS A 83 10.42 1.21 -9.14
C HIS A 83 9.30 2.12 -8.62
N ILE A 84 9.64 3.33 -8.17
CA ILE A 84 8.67 4.35 -7.75
C ILE A 84 7.83 4.76 -8.95
N VAL A 85 8.49 5.03 -10.08
CA VAL A 85 7.80 5.40 -11.33
C VAL A 85 6.82 4.32 -11.76
N ALA A 86 7.23 3.05 -11.79
CA ALA A 86 6.36 1.94 -12.16
C ALA A 86 5.10 1.86 -11.28
N VAL A 87 5.25 2.10 -9.97
CA VAL A 87 4.12 2.12 -9.01
C VAL A 87 3.19 3.31 -9.28
N LEU A 88 3.74 4.52 -9.44
CA LEU A 88 2.96 5.73 -9.70
C LEU A 88 2.20 5.65 -11.03
N LEU A 89 2.86 5.16 -12.09
CA LEU A 89 2.22 4.91 -13.37
C LEU A 89 1.12 3.86 -13.28
N LYS A 90 1.33 2.78 -12.49
CA LYS A 90 0.27 1.79 -12.24
C LYS A 90 -0.93 2.41 -11.54
N THR A 91 -0.71 3.28 -10.55
CA THR A 91 -1.78 4.01 -9.85
C THR A 91 -2.58 4.90 -10.82
N LEU A 92 -1.94 5.53 -11.81
CA LEU A 92 -2.66 6.31 -12.84
C LEU A 92 -3.57 5.45 -13.74
N THR A 93 -3.27 4.17 -13.89
CA THR A 93 -4.06 3.24 -14.74
C THR A 93 -5.13 2.47 -13.96
N GLN A 94 -5.06 2.45 -12.63
CA GLN A 94 -6.03 1.74 -11.79
C GLN A 94 -7.10 2.71 -11.30
N GLU A 95 -8.37 2.40 -11.59
CA GLU A 95 -9.51 3.22 -11.14
C GLU A 95 -9.59 3.33 -9.60
N GLU A 96 -9.23 2.25 -8.89
CA GLU A 96 -9.21 2.26 -7.43
C GLU A 96 -8.31 1.22 -6.78
N ILE A 97 -7.55 1.64 -5.77
CA ILE A 97 -6.85 0.76 -4.83
C ILE A 97 -7.56 0.91 -3.48
N PRO A 98 -8.39 -0.04 -3.04
CA PRO A 98 -9.12 0.08 -1.78
C PRO A 98 -8.16 0.13 -0.58
N VAL A 99 -8.52 0.88 0.46
CA VAL A 99 -7.82 0.78 1.75
C VAL A 99 -7.98 -0.65 2.26
N SER A 100 -6.93 -1.22 2.83
CA SER A 100 -7.01 -2.59 3.36
C SER A 100 -8.15 -2.74 4.36
N GLU A 101 -8.91 -3.83 4.27
CA GLU A 101 -10.01 -4.12 5.21
C GLU A 101 -9.54 -4.10 6.67
N SER A 102 -8.31 -4.56 6.94
CA SER A 102 -7.72 -4.49 8.29
C SER A 102 -7.55 -3.06 8.81
N THR A 103 -7.29 -2.10 7.93
CA THR A 103 -7.23 -0.68 8.30
C THR A 103 -8.62 -0.13 8.58
N ARG A 104 -9.61 -0.51 7.76
CA ARG A 104 -11.01 -0.10 7.96
C ARG A 104 -11.52 -0.60 9.31
N VAL A 105 -11.19 -1.85 9.68
CA VAL A 105 -11.45 -2.38 11.02
C VAL A 105 -10.78 -1.53 12.08
N ARG A 106 -9.48 -1.23 11.93
CA ARG A 106 -8.76 -0.36 12.90
C ARG A 106 -9.43 1.00 13.08
N SER A 107 -9.86 1.67 12.01
CA SER A 107 -10.54 2.97 12.11
C SER A 107 -11.89 2.89 12.81
N LEU A 108 -12.60 1.76 12.71
CA LEU A 108 -13.88 1.53 13.40
C LEU A 108 -13.71 1.16 14.88
N THR A 109 -12.51 0.76 15.30
CA THR A 109 -12.23 0.29 16.66
C THR A 109 -11.24 1.16 17.42
N GLN A 110 -10.75 2.26 16.85
CA GLN A 110 -9.66 3.05 17.42
C GLN A 110 -10.06 3.84 18.67
N ASP A 111 -11.35 4.17 18.78
CA ASP A 111 -11.99 4.92 19.85
C ASP A 111 -12.72 4.04 20.86
N LEU A 112 -12.73 2.71 20.63
CA LEU A 112 -13.34 1.74 21.52
C LEU A 112 -12.38 1.30 22.63
N GLU A 113 -12.88 1.19 23.85
CA GLU A 113 -12.18 0.55 24.95
C GLU A 113 -12.10 -0.98 24.76
N ARG A 114 -11.22 -1.63 25.52
CA ARG A 114 -11.00 -3.08 25.43
C ARG A 114 -12.31 -3.88 25.53
N ASP A 115 -13.15 -3.54 26.50
CA ASP A 115 -14.39 -4.29 26.77
C ASP A 115 -15.44 -4.06 25.67
N GLU A 116 -15.44 -2.90 25.04
CA GLU A 116 -16.28 -2.59 23.88
C GLU A 116 -15.84 -3.39 22.65
N ILE A 117 -14.53 -3.55 22.44
CA ILE A 117 -13.99 -4.39 21.36
C ILE A 117 -14.34 -5.86 21.59
N VAL A 118 -14.24 -6.35 22.84
CA VAL A 118 -14.66 -7.73 23.18
C VAL A 118 -16.15 -7.91 22.91
N THR A 119 -16.99 -6.97 23.36
CA THR A 119 -18.44 -7.00 23.11
C THR A 119 -18.77 -6.97 21.62
N LEU A 120 -18.05 -6.18 20.82
CA LEU A 120 -18.20 -6.16 19.36
C LEU A 120 -17.87 -7.53 18.74
N LEU A 121 -16.77 -8.16 19.15
CA LEU A 121 -16.39 -9.50 18.69
C LEU A 121 -17.43 -10.55 19.07
N GLU A 122 -17.96 -10.51 20.29
CA GLU A 122 -19.03 -11.40 20.75
C GLU A 122 -20.27 -11.27 19.86
N ARG A 123 -20.73 -10.04 19.60
CA ARG A 123 -21.88 -9.79 18.72
C ARG A 123 -21.65 -10.25 17.28
N LEU A 124 -20.44 -10.10 16.75
CA LEU A 124 -20.10 -10.60 15.41
C LEU A 124 -20.17 -12.13 15.35
N VAL A 125 -19.69 -12.83 16.39
CA VAL A 125 -19.76 -14.29 16.48
C VAL A 125 -21.20 -14.78 16.72
N GLU A 126 -22.01 -14.06 17.48
CA GLU A 126 -23.44 -14.37 17.63
C GLU A 126 -24.18 -14.27 16.29
N HIS A 127 -23.80 -13.29 15.46
CA HIS A 127 -24.40 -13.10 14.14
C HIS A 127 -23.88 -14.10 13.09
N ASP A 128 -22.58 -14.41 13.12
CA ASP A 128 -21.94 -15.42 12.28
C ASP A 128 -21.10 -16.38 13.15
N PRO A 129 -21.68 -17.52 13.58
CA PRO A 129 -20.98 -18.49 14.42
C PRO A 129 -19.71 -19.09 13.79
N GLN A 130 -19.53 -19.03 12.46
CA GLN A 130 -18.33 -19.54 11.81
C GLN A 130 -17.09 -18.69 12.14
N LEU A 131 -17.27 -17.41 12.49
CA LEU A 131 -16.18 -16.52 12.90
C LEU A 131 -15.48 -17.00 14.17
N LEU A 132 -16.14 -17.79 15.02
CA LEU A 132 -15.53 -18.33 16.24
C LEU A 132 -14.26 -19.14 15.93
N GLU A 133 -14.26 -19.95 14.88
CA GLU A 133 -13.09 -20.75 14.49
C GLU A 133 -11.96 -19.87 13.93
N GLN A 134 -12.30 -18.78 13.25
CA GLN A 134 -11.33 -17.79 12.78
C GLN A 134 -10.67 -17.06 13.96
N VAL A 135 -11.46 -16.63 14.94
CA VAL A 135 -10.96 -16.00 16.17
C VAL A 135 -10.02 -16.93 16.94
N LYS A 136 -10.38 -18.22 17.08
CA LYS A 136 -9.49 -19.23 17.70
C LYS A 136 -8.17 -19.38 16.94
N THR A 137 -8.24 -19.43 15.61
CA THR A 137 -7.07 -19.57 14.75
C THR A 137 -6.13 -18.38 14.88
N GLU A 138 -6.65 -17.15 14.75
CA GLU A 138 -5.84 -15.94 14.86
C GLU A 138 -5.29 -15.73 16.28
N ARG A 139 -6.08 -16.04 17.33
CA ARG A 139 -5.59 -16.03 18.72
C ARG A 139 -4.38 -16.95 18.90
N SER A 140 -4.41 -18.14 18.29
CA SER A 140 -3.30 -19.11 18.39
C SER A 140 -2.04 -18.58 17.70
N ARG A 141 -2.19 -17.89 16.56
CA ARG A 141 -1.07 -17.25 15.85
C ARG A 141 -0.45 -16.07 16.59
N LEU A 142 -1.21 -15.38 17.44
CA LEU A 142 -0.70 -14.28 18.27
C LEU A 142 0.06 -14.76 19.51
N ALA A 143 -0.20 -15.99 19.96
CA ALA A 143 0.40 -16.57 21.17
C ALA A 143 1.69 -17.36 20.93
N GLY A 144 2.06 -17.58 19.66
CA GLY A 144 3.30 -18.24 19.23
C GLY A 144 4.20 -17.28 18.47
#